data_AF-F4Y313-F1
#
_entry.id   AF-F4Y313-F1
#
_cell.length_a   1.000
_cell.length_b   1.000
_cell.length_c   1.000
_cell.angle_alpha   90.00
_cell.angle_beta   90.00
_cell.angle_gamma   90.00
#
_symmetry.space_group_name_H-M   'P 1'
#
loop_
_entity.id
_entity.type
_entity.pdbx_description
1 polymer ?
#
loop_
_entity_poly.entity_id
_entity_poly.type
_entity_poly.pdbx_seq_one_letter_code
_entity_poly.pdbx_strand_id
1 'polypeptide(L)' 'MIIRTRHLWNKTTREVMFYLTSLPPNAQKLGKAIRQHWSIENQLHWVLDVTFGEDSSRIRTGHAPQNMALLKRA' A
#
# COMPACT_ATOMS: atom_id res chain seq x y z
N MET A 1 6.11 -7.95 -17.68
CA MET A 1 5.15 -6.88 -18.01
C MET A 1 3.80 -7.23 -17.40
N ILE A 2 3.20 -6.32 -16.63
CA ILE A 2 1.86 -6.49 -16.04
C ILE A 2 1.04 -5.27 -16.40
N ILE A 3 -0.22 -5.46 -16.80
CA ILE A 3 -1.14 -4.35 -17.04
C ILE A 3 -2.00 -4.17 -15.80
N ARG A 4 -1.88 -3.00 -15.16
CA ARG A 4 -2.77 -2.59 -14.07
C ARG A 4 -3.94 -1.84 -14.67
N THR A 5 -5.16 -2.26 -14.31
CA THR A 5 -6.39 -1.54 -14.66
C THR A 5 -7.02 -1.01 -13.38
N ARG A 6 -7.34 0.29 -13.35
CA ARG A 6 -8.06 0.92 -12.25
C ARG A 6 -9.40 1.42 -12.76
N HIS A 7 -10.47 0.97 -12.12
CA HIS A 7 -11.83 1.44 -12.37
C HIS A 7 -12.19 2.47 -11.30
N LEU A 8 -12.48 3.69 -11.73
CA LEU A 8 -13.03 4.76 -10.91
C LEU A 8 -14.46 5.02 -11.37
N TRP A 9 -15.23 5.72 -10.54
CA TRP A 9 -16.64 6.01 -10.79
C TRP A 9 -16.91 6.67 -12.15
N ASN A 10 -15.98 7.48 -12.68
CA ASN A 10 -16.12 8.22 -13.93
C ASN A 10 -15.10 7.84 -15.03
N LYS A 11 -14.12 6.96 -14.74
CA LYS A 11 -13.09 6.60 -15.72
C LYS A 11 -12.42 5.27 -15.42
N THR A 12 -11.93 4.63 -16.46
CA THR A 12 -11.01 3.49 -16.35
C THR A 12 -9.63 3.90 -16.85
N THR A 13 -8.59 3.67 -16.04
CA THR A 13 -7.19 3.94 -16.43
C THR A 13 -6.41 2.63 -16.51
N ARG A 14 -5.49 2.54 -17.48
CA ARG A 14 -4.60 1.40 -17.66
C ARG A 14 -3.15 1.85 -17.65
N GLU A 15 -2.30 1.09 -16.97
CA GLU A 15 -0.88 1.38 -16.84
C GLU A 15 -0.08 0.09 -17.06
N VAL A 16 1.04 0.20 -17.77
CA VAL A 16 1.98 -0.91 -17.95
C VAL A 16 3.06 -0.82 -16.88
N MET A 17 3.19 -1.88 -16.09
CA MET A 17 4.12 -1.99 -14.98
C MET A 17 5.19 -3.04 -15.26
N PHE A 18 6.43 -2.71 -14.90
CA PHE A 18 7.57 -3.61 -14.91
C PHE A 18 8.04 -3.83 -13.48
N TYR A 19 8.35 -5.07 -13.14
CA TYR A 19 8.78 -5.48 -11.81
C TYR A 19 10.12 -6.18 -11.92
N LEU A 20 11.00 -5.92 -10.96
CA LEU A 20 12.28 -6.59 -10.80
C LEU A 20 12.18 -7.55 -9.61
N THR A 21 12.77 -8.74 -9.76
CA THR A 21 12.73 -9.77 -8.72
C THR A 21 13.94 -10.68 -8.87
N SER A 22 14.47 -11.14 -7.73
CA SER A 22 15.46 -12.22 -7.67
C SER A 22 14.81 -13.62 -7.62
N LEU A 23 13.47 -13.68 -7.54
CA LEU A 23 12.74 -14.94 -7.51
C LEU A 23 12.74 -15.63 -8.89
N PRO A 24 12.64 -16.97 -8.93
CA PRO A 24 12.43 -17.70 -10.17
C PRO A 24 11.19 -17.22 -10.96
N PRO A 25 11.17 -17.35 -12.30
CA PRO A 25 10.12 -16.82 -13.17
C PRO A 25 8.82 -17.65 -13.12
N ASN A 26 8.18 -17.72 -11.95
CA ASN A 26 6.88 -18.33 -11.76
C ASN A 26 5.77 -17.26 -11.80
N ALA A 27 5.06 -17.18 -12.92
CA ALA A 27 4.05 -16.15 -13.16
C ALA A 27 2.95 -16.11 -12.08
N GLN A 28 2.47 -17.27 -11.61
CA GLN A 28 1.42 -17.35 -10.60
C GLN A 28 1.89 -16.81 -9.24
N LYS A 29 3.07 -17.24 -8.80
CA LYS A 29 3.66 -16.80 -7.53
C LYS A 29 3.98 -15.31 -7.55
N LEU A 30 4.56 -14.82 -8.64
CA LEU A 30 4.88 -13.40 -8.83
C LEU A 30 3.61 -12.55 -8.90
N GLY A 31 2.59 -12.99 -9.65
CA GLY A 31 1.30 -12.29 -9.72
C GLY A 31 0.61 -12.19 -8.36
N LYS A 32 0.66 -13.26 -7.55
CA LYS A 32 0.14 -13.25 -6.17
C LYS A 32 0.92 -12.26 -5.30
N ALA A 33 2.24 -12.28 -5.35
CA ALA A 33 3.09 -11.34 -4.59
C ALA A 33 2.81 -9.87 -4.97
N ILE A 34 2.72 -9.57 -6.27
CA ILE A 34 2.39 -8.21 -6.76
C ILE A 34 1.02 -7.77 -6.25
N ARG A 35 0.01 -8.65 -6.30
CA ARG A 35 -1.34 -8.33 -5.79
C ARG A 35 -1.34 -8.14 -4.28
N GLN A 36 -0.65 -8.99 -3.52
CA GLN A 36 -0.53 -8.87 -2.07
C GLN A 36 0.21 -7.60 -1.65
N HIS A 37 1.23 -7.19 -2.40
CA HIS A 37 1.92 -5.93 -2.16
C HIS A 37 0.95 -4.74 -2.22
N TRP A 38 0.00 -4.74 -3.16
CA TRP A 38 -1.01 -3.69 -3.25
C TRP A 38 -1.98 -3.65 -2.05
N SER A 39 -2.17 -4.78 -1.35
CA SER A 39 -2.96 -4.79 -0.13
C SER A 39 -2.34 -3.96 0.99
N ILE A 40 -1.03 -3.68 0.98
CA ILE A 40 -0.40 -2.81 1.99
C ILE A 40 -1.00 -1.41 1.91
N GLU A 41 -1.07 -0.84 0.71
CA GLU A 41 -1.65 0.49 0.52
C GLU A 41 -3.13 0.52 0.91
N ASN A 42 -3.88 -0.48 0.44
CA ASN A 42 -5.33 -0.48 0.59
C ASN A 42 -5.84 -0.92 1.97
N GLN A 43 -5.10 -1.76 2.70
CA GLN A 43 -5.53 -2.32 3.98
C GLN A 43 -4.76 -1.77 5.18
N LEU A 44 -3.51 -1.31 4.99
CA LEU A 44 -2.72 -0.71 6.06
C LEU A 44 -2.73 0.81 5.95
N HIS A 45 -2.18 1.38 4.87
CA HIS A 45 -2.04 2.84 4.74
C HIS A 45 -3.40 3.55 4.78
N TRP A 46 -4.38 3.08 4.01
CA TRP A 46 -5.71 3.68 4.03
C TRP A 46 -6.34 3.72 5.44
N VAL A 47 -6.19 2.65 6.24
CA VAL A 47 -6.72 2.61 7.61
C VAL A 47 -5.99 3.58 8.52
N LEU A 48 -4.67 3.66 8.39
CA LEU A 48 -3.85 4.62 9.13
C LEU A 48 -4.24 6.07 8.80
N ASP A 49 -4.44 6.37 7.52
CA ASP A 49 -4.72 7.71 7.06
C ASP A 49 -6.15 8.14 7.40
N VAL A 50 -7.14 7.26 7.16
CA VAL A 50 -8.56 7.61 7.29
C VAL A 50 -9.11 7.32 8.68
N THR A 51 -8.88 6.13 9.23
CA THR A 51 -9.42 5.74 10.54
C THR A 51 -8.63 6.38 11.67
N PHE A 52 -7.30 6.36 11.58
CA PHE A 52 -6.43 6.92 12.62
C PHE A 52 -6.00 8.37 12.34
N GLY A 53 -6.46 8.97 11.24
CA GLY A 53 -6.20 10.35 10.88
C GLY A 53 -4.70 10.67 10.81
N GLU A 54 -3.84 9.71 10.46
CA GLU A 54 -2.38 9.84 10.59
C GLU A 54 -1.85 11.07 9.84
N ASP A 55 -2.33 11.32 8.61
CA ASP A 55 -2.01 12.51 7.81
C ASP A 55 -2.31 13.83 8.51
N SER A 56 -3.38 13.87 9.31
CA SER A 56 -3.81 15.07 10.03
C SER A 56 -3.14 15.25 11.40
N SER A 57 -2.36 14.26 11.84
CA SER A 57 -1.79 14.24 13.19
C SER A 57 -0.82 15.39 13.41
N ARG A 58 -0.93 16.04 14.58
CA ARG A 58 -0.04 17.15 14.99
C ARG A 58 1.02 16.74 16.02
N ILE A 59 1.11 15.46 16.33
CA ILE A 59 2.06 14.93 17.32
C ILE A 59 3.47 15.02 16.75
N ARG A 60 4.33 15.86 17.34
CA ARG A 60 5.68 16.15 16.83
C ARG A 60 6.78 16.25 17.90
N THR A 61 6.46 15.99 19.17
CA THR A 61 7.38 16.25 20.29
C THR A 61 7.78 14.97 21.03
N GLY A 62 9.04 14.92 21.49
CA GLY A 62 9.58 13.80 22.25
C GLY A 62 9.45 12.46 21.51
N HIS A 63 9.08 11.42 22.25
CA HIS A 63 8.87 10.05 21.72
C HIS A 63 7.42 9.78 21.27
N ALA A 64 6.54 10.79 21.34
CA ALA A 64 5.14 10.62 21.01
C ALA A 64 4.91 10.17 19.55
N PRO A 65 5.62 10.67 18.52
CA PRO A 65 5.42 10.20 17.14
C PRO A 65 5.69 8.69 16.98
N GLN A 66 6.81 8.20 17.53
CA GLN A 66 7.21 6.80 17.42
C GLN A 66 6.26 5.88 18.22
N ASN A 67 5.90 6.29 19.43
CA ASN A 67 4.98 5.52 20.27
C ASN A 67 3.61 5.40 19.62
N MET A 68 3.08 6.50 19.06
CA MET A 68 1.79 6.48 18.37
C MET A 68 1.82 5.66 17.08
N ALA A 69 2.93 5.70 16.32
CA ALA A 69 3.11 4.87 15.14
C ALA A 69 3.11 3.36 15.49
N LEU A 70 3.69 2.97 16.61
CA LEU A 70 3.64 1.59 17.10
C LEU A 70 2.22 1.18 17.50
N LEU A 71 1.53 2.01 18.29
CA LEU A 71 0.19 1.71 18.79
C LEU A 71 -0.85 1.57 17.66
N LYS A 72 -0.75 2.38 16.60
CA LYS A 72 -1.68 2.36 15.47
C LYS A 72 -1.47 1.17 14.52
N ARG A 73 -0.36 0.44 14.66
CA ARG A 73 0.04 -0.69 13.81
C ARG A 73 0.05 -2.04 14.56
N ALA A 74 -0.37 -2.02 15.84
CA ALA A 74 -0.45 -3.19 16.71
C ALA A 74 -1.68 -4.06 16.42
#